data_AF-A0A7V8W4F8-F1
#
_entry.id   AF-A0A7V8W4F8-F1
#
_cell.length_a   1.000
_cell.length_b   1.000
_cell.length_c   1.000
_cell.angle_alpha   90.00
_cell.angle_beta   90.00
_cell.angle_gamma   90.00
#
_symmetry.space_group_name_H-M   'P 1'
#
loop_
_entity.id
_entity.type
_entity.pdbx_description
1 polymer ?
#
loop_
_entity_poly.entity_id
_entity_poly.type
_entity_poly.pdbx_seq_one_letter_code
_entity_poly.pdbx_strand_id
1 'polypeptide(L)'
;MLRLRATLLLASLVILWCDSRAHADTLLFANLSNAQENPPATPTASTGSPRPASFGTATFVLNNAMTAMTFSATIFNIDFTGTQTPDVNDNLIAAHIHAGPTVTPTTNGPVVWGFFGTPFNDNNPNDVVMTPFSTGVGGTISGKWDAL
;
A
#
# COMPACT_ATOMS: atom_id res chain seq x y z
N MET A 1 59.79 -14.50 -10.17
CA MET A 1 58.52 -15.26 -10.03
C MET A 1 57.58 -14.71 -8.95
N LEU A 2 58.08 -14.16 -7.82
CA LEU A 2 57.23 -13.61 -6.75
C LEU A 2 56.44 -12.34 -7.14
N ARG A 3 57.04 -11.45 -7.96
CA ARG A 3 56.41 -10.19 -8.39
C ARG A 3 55.16 -10.39 -9.26
N LEU A 4 55.19 -11.35 -10.19
CA LEU A 4 54.05 -11.67 -11.09
C LEU A 4 52.85 -12.26 -10.33
N ARG A 5 53.12 -13.05 -9.29
CA ARG A 5 52.07 -13.64 -8.43
C ARG A 5 51.37 -12.59 -7.57
N ALA A 6 52.12 -11.59 -7.08
CA ALA A 6 51.55 -10.48 -6.32
C ALA A 6 50.67 -9.57 -7.19
N THR A 7 51.05 -9.31 -8.45
CA THR A 7 50.23 -8.48 -9.36
C THR A 7 48.93 -9.18 -9.77
N LEU A 8 48.98 -10.49 -10.01
CA LEU A 8 47.79 -11.30 -10.31
C LEU A 8 46.82 -11.36 -9.12
N LEU A 9 47.32 -11.54 -7.89
CA LEU A 9 46.49 -11.52 -6.68
C LEU A 9 45.85 -10.14 -6.41
N LEU A 10 46.58 -9.05 -6.66
CA LEU A 10 46.06 -7.69 -6.51
C LEU A 10 44.99 -7.38 -7.57
N ALA A 11 45.18 -7.82 -8.81
CA ALA A 11 44.19 -7.69 -9.88
C ALA A 11 42.90 -8.48 -9.56
N SER A 12 43.01 -9.70 -9.03
CA SER A 12 41.86 -10.48 -8.59
C SER A 12 41.08 -9.82 -7.44
N LEU A 13 41.78 -9.18 -6.49
CA LEU A 13 41.14 -8.46 -5.39
C LEU A 13 40.42 -7.19 -5.86
N VAL A 14 40.99 -6.47 -6.83
CA VAL A 14 40.36 -5.28 -7.43
C VAL A 14 39.14 -5.66 -8.27
N ILE A 15 39.16 -6.82 -8.93
CA ILE A 15 38.01 -7.36 -9.68
C ILE A 15 36.89 -7.88 -8.75
N LEU A 16 37.22 -8.31 -7.51
CA LEU A 16 36.21 -8.66 -6.50
C LEU A 16 35.56 -7.43 -5.83
N TRP A 17 36.07 -6.23 -6.09
CA TRP A 17 35.59 -4.99 -5.46
C TRP A 17 34.65 -4.17 -6.36
N CYS A 18 34.42 -4.63 -7.60
CA CYS A 18 33.42 -4.04 -8.48
C CYS A 18 32.03 -4.69 -8.26
N ASP A 19 31.05 -3.81 -8.00
CA ASP A 19 29.62 -3.98 -8.27
C ASP A 19 28.71 -4.65 -7.23
N SER A 20 28.88 -4.37 -5.94
CA SER A 20 27.70 -4.31 -5.05
C SER A 20 27.01 -2.95 -5.21
N ARG A 21 26.03 -2.86 -6.12
CA ARG A 21 25.11 -1.72 -6.15
C ARG A 21 24.27 -1.76 -4.87
N ALA A 22 24.58 -0.88 -3.92
CA ALA A 22 23.70 -0.62 -2.80
C ALA A 22 22.44 0.08 -3.31
N HIS A 23 21.29 -0.38 -2.83
CA HIS A 23 19.98 0.21 -3.08
C HIS A 23 19.29 0.33 -1.71
N ALA A 24 18.55 1.41 -1.50
CA ALA A 24 17.73 1.60 -0.31
C ALA A 24 16.28 1.89 -0.70
N ASP A 25 15.37 0.95 -0.42
CA ASP A 25 13.94 1.20 -0.46
C ASP A 25 13.51 2.02 0.77
N THR A 26 12.47 2.84 0.60
CA THR A 26 11.78 3.48 1.74
C THR A 26 10.53 2.67 2.10
N LEU A 27 10.51 2.16 3.34
CA LEU A 27 9.36 1.47 3.90
C LEU A 27 8.49 2.45 4.69
N LEU A 28 7.21 2.53 4.35
CA LEU A 28 6.20 3.26 5.11
C LEU A 28 5.15 2.29 5.64
N PHE A 29 4.55 2.63 6.76
CA PHE A 29 3.52 1.82 7.40
C PHE A 29 2.38 2.70 7.91
N ALA A 30 1.15 2.22 7.77
CA ALA A 30 -0.04 2.87 8.29
C ALA A 30 -0.91 1.90 9.09
N ASN A 31 -1.42 2.38 10.22
CA ASN A 31 -2.59 1.78 10.88
C ASN A 31 -3.83 2.49 10.36
N LEU A 32 -4.80 1.71 9.89
CA LEU A 32 -6.05 2.18 9.30
C LEU A 32 -7.19 2.03 10.30
N SER A 33 -8.02 3.06 10.44
CA SER A 33 -9.24 3.02 11.25
C SER A 33 -10.25 4.07 10.77
N ASN A 34 -11.55 3.73 10.83
CA ASN A 34 -12.63 4.69 10.61
C ASN A 34 -12.58 5.91 11.55
N ALA A 35 -11.87 5.82 12.68
CA ALA A 35 -11.68 6.94 13.61
C ALA A 35 -10.75 8.03 13.06
N GLN A 36 -9.98 7.74 12.00
CA GLN A 36 -9.05 8.68 11.37
C GLN A 36 -9.71 9.49 10.24
N GLU A 37 -10.98 9.22 9.94
CA GLU A 37 -11.80 10.01 9.02
C GLU A 37 -12.08 11.43 9.55
N ASN A 38 -12.53 12.34 8.67
CA ASN A 38 -12.95 13.69 9.07
C ASN A 38 -14.34 14.06 8.52
N PRO A 39 -15.38 14.10 9.37
CA PRO A 39 -15.34 13.72 10.80
C PRO A 39 -15.10 12.21 10.98
N PRO A 40 -14.60 11.77 12.16
CA PRO A 40 -14.48 10.34 12.48
C PRO A 40 -15.81 9.61 12.26
N ALA A 41 -15.78 8.53 11.48
CA ALA A 41 -16.99 7.80 11.15
C ALA A 41 -17.40 6.88 12.30
N THR A 42 -18.71 6.78 12.58
CA THR A 42 -19.31 5.76 13.46
C THR A 42 -20.08 4.79 12.58
N PRO A 43 -19.53 3.61 12.26
CA PRO A 43 -20.14 2.71 11.30
C PRO A 43 -21.53 2.26 11.74
N THR A 44 -22.51 2.37 10.83
CA THR A 44 -23.87 1.88 11.01
C THR A 44 -24.26 0.94 9.89
N ALA A 45 -25.05 -0.07 10.22
CA ALA A 45 -25.73 -0.91 9.25
C ALA A 45 -26.80 -0.10 8.48
N SER A 46 -27.27 -0.65 7.37
CA SER A 46 -28.39 -0.09 6.58
C SER A 46 -29.67 0.12 7.39
N THR A 47 -29.84 -0.61 8.50
CA THR A 47 -30.95 -0.45 9.46
C THR A 47 -30.75 0.67 10.47
N GLY A 48 -29.59 1.32 10.48
CA GLY A 48 -29.20 2.36 11.44
C GLY A 48 -28.59 1.84 12.75
N SER A 49 -28.55 0.52 12.98
CA SER A 49 -27.86 -0.06 14.13
C SER A 49 -26.34 0.09 14.01
N PRO A 50 -25.58 0.21 15.11
CA PRO A 50 -24.11 0.21 15.05
C PRO A 50 -23.57 -1.07 14.42
N ARG A 51 -22.50 -0.97 13.62
CA ARG A 51 -21.73 -2.12 13.12
C ARG A 51 -20.29 -2.10 13.66
N PRO A 52 -19.57 -3.23 13.63
CA PRO A 52 -18.16 -3.26 14.04
C PRO A 52 -17.32 -2.20 13.30
N ALA A 53 -16.40 -1.58 14.04
CA ALA A 53 -15.46 -0.61 13.49
C ALA A 53 -14.57 -1.26 12.41
N SER A 54 -14.31 -0.54 11.32
CA SER A 54 -13.37 -0.99 10.28
C SER A 54 -11.95 -0.58 10.63
N PHE A 55 -11.02 -1.49 10.43
CA PHE A 55 -9.61 -1.28 10.76
C PHE A 55 -8.70 -2.10 9.86
N GLY A 56 -7.41 -1.81 9.89
CA GLY A 56 -6.43 -2.56 9.11
C GLY A 56 -5.02 -2.02 9.25
N THR A 57 -4.14 -2.55 8.43
CA THR A 57 -2.77 -2.07 8.28
C THR A 57 -2.40 -2.00 6.81
N ALA A 58 -1.48 -1.10 6.47
CA ALA A 58 -0.92 -1.00 5.14
C ALA A 58 0.60 -0.80 5.21
N THR A 59 1.30 -1.44 4.29
CA THR A 59 2.73 -1.27 4.08
C THR A 59 2.96 -0.73 2.68
N PHE A 60 3.87 0.22 2.55
CA PHE A 60 4.26 0.82 1.28
C PHE A 60 5.77 0.70 1.10
N VAL A 61 6.22 0.35 -0.10
CA VAL A 61 7.63 0.28 -0.47
C VAL A 61 7.85 1.21 -1.64
N LEU A 62 8.47 2.36 -1.38
CA LEU A 62 8.92 3.29 -2.42
C LEU A 62 10.32 2.86 -2.86
N ASN A 63 10.48 2.60 -4.15
CA ASN A 63 11.75 2.15 -4.70
C ASN A 63 12.86 3.21 -4.51
N ASN A 64 14.13 2.80 -4.47
CA ASN A 64 15.28 3.74 -4.36
C ASN A 64 15.34 4.77 -5.50
N ALA A 65 14.76 4.45 -6.66
CA ALA A 65 14.67 5.39 -7.77
C ALA A 65 13.58 6.47 -7.56
N MET A 66 12.74 6.31 -6.54
CA MET A 66 11.57 7.14 -6.23
C MET A 66 10.59 7.28 -7.42
N THR A 67 10.48 6.22 -8.22
CA THR A 67 9.64 6.17 -9.43
C THR A 67 8.48 5.21 -9.31
N ALA A 68 8.46 4.33 -8.31
CA ALA A 68 7.34 3.43 -8.09
C ALA A 68 7.16 3.11 -6.61
N MET A 69 5.91 3.04 -6.17
CA MET A 69 5.51 2.65 -4.83
C MET A 69 4.58 1.44 -4.89
N THR A 70 5.00 0.30 -4.35
CA THR A 70 4.08 -0.82 -4.13
C THR A 70 3.42 -0.67 -2.77
N PHE A 71 2.19 -1.15 -2.64
CA PHE A 71 1.54 -1.27 -1.34
C PHE A 71 0.82 -2.61 -1.19
N SER A 72 0.62 -2.98 0.07
CA SER A 72 -0.26 -4.06 0.46
C SER A 72 -0.96 -3.67 1.76
N ALA A 73 -2.28 -3.82 1.79
CA ALA A 73 -3.11 -3.55 2.94
C ALA A 73 -3.97 -4.75 3.28
N THR A 74 -4.18 -4.96 4.58
CA THR A 74 -5.14 -5.93 5.12
C THR A 74 -6.19 -5.17 5.90
N ILE A 75 -7.46 -5.32 5.53
CA ILE A 75 -8.58 -4.56 6.07
C ILE A 75 -9.65 -5.52 6.58
N PHE A 76 -10.26 -5.17 7.71
CA PHE A 76 -11.29 -5.93 8.41
C PHE A 76 -12.58 -5.13 8.51
N ASN A 77 -13.71 -5.84 8.57
CA ASN A 77 -15.06 -5.29 8.74
C ASN A 77 -15.50 -4.33 7.61
N ILE A 78 -15.01 -4.59 6.40
CA ILE A 78 -15.44 -3.99 5.14
C ILE A 78 -15.61 -5.10 4.12
N ASP A 79 -16.75 -5.17 3.44
CA ASP A 79 -17.05 -6.16 2.42
C ASP A 79 -16.42 -5.77 1.08
N PHE A 80 -15.45 -6.55 0.63
CA PHE A 80 -14.69 -6.33 -0.60
C PHE A 80 -15.42 -6.82 -1.85
N THR A 81 -16.47 -7.62 -1.69
CA THR A 81 -17.19 -8.27 -2.79
C THR A 81 -18.62 -7.76 -2.97
N GLY A 82 -19.15 -7.07 -1.96
CA GLY A 82 -20.58 -6.79 -1.83
C GLY A 82 -21.42 -8.03 -1.49
N THR A 83 -20.79 -9.13 -1.11
CA THR A 83 -21.44 -10.42 -0.81
C THR A 83 -20.86 -11.16 0.41
N GLN A 84 -19.82 -10.63 1.06
CA GLN A 84 -19.32 -11.16 2.34
C GLN A 84 -20.35 -10.94 3.46
N THR A 85 -21.15 -9.87 3.36
CA THR A 85 -22.32 -9.67 4.21
C THR A 85 -23.56 -9.28 3.40
N PRO A 86 -24.76 -9.37 3.98
CA PRO A 86 -25.97 -8.79 3.37
C PRO A 86 -26.08 -7.27 3.49
N ASP A 87 -25.24 -6.60 4.30
CA ASP A 87 -25.39 -5.19 4.64
C ASP A 87 -24.63 -4.27 3.67
N VAL A 88 -25.36 -3.52 2.85
CA VAL A 88 -24.72 -2.66 1.82
C VAL A 88 -23.86 -1.53 2.40
N ASN A 89 -24.02 -1.18 3.67
CA ASN A 89 -23.27 -0.10 4.33
C ASN A 89 -21.85 -0.50 4.77
N ASP A 90 -21.47 -1.77 4.66
CA ASP A 90 -20.10 -2.21 4.87
C ASP A 90 -19.32 -2.51 3.58
N ASN A 91 -19.96 -2.36 2.41
CA ASN A 91 -19.31 -2.52 1.12
C ASN A 91 -18.16 -1.51 0.92
N LEU A 92 -17.02 -2.00 0.45
CA LEU A 92 -15.97 -1.15 -0.10
C LEU A 92 -16.49 -0.52 -1.39
N ILE A 93 -16.54 0.81 -1.42
CA ILE A 93 -16.99 1.57 -2.60
C ILE A 93 -15.87 2.32 -3.30
N ALA A 94 -14.79 2.64 -2.58
CA ALA A 94 -13.63 3.36 -3.09
C ALA A 94 -12.41 3.05 -2.22
N ALA A 95 -11.22 3.00 -2.85
CA ALA A 95 -9.95 2.93 -2.14
C ALA A 95 -8.89 3.77 -2.87
N HIS A 96 -8.23 4.64 -2.11
CA HIS A 96 -7.29 5.62 -2.63
C HIS A 96 -6.36 6.17 -1.53
N ILE A 97 -5.29 6.83 -1.94
CA ILE A 97 -4.32 7.54 -1.09
C ILE A 97 -4.53 9.05 -1.23
N HIS A 98 -4.61 9.71 -0.08
CA HIS A 98 -4.48 11.16 0.03
C HIS A 98 -3.04 11.52 0.37
N ALA A 99 -2.51 12.57 -0.26
CA ALA A 99 -1.18 13.08 0.07
C ALA A 99 -1.10 14.60 -0.02
N GLY A 100 -0.24 15.17 0.80
CA GLY A 100 0.04 16.60 0.82
C GLY A 100 0.86 16.98 2.05
N PRO A 101 1.57 18.13 2.02
CA PRO A 101 2.49 18.53 3.08
C PRO A 101 1.81 18.77 4.44
N THR A 102 0.51 19.00 4.45
CA THR A 102 -0.29 19.28 5.65
C THR A 102 -1.27 18.15 5.98
N VAL A 103 -1.23 17.02 5.25
CA VAL A 103 -2.16 15.91 5.48
C VAL A 103 -1.72 15.16 6.73
N THR A 104 -2.63 15.10 7.70
CA THR A 104 -2.52 14.31 8.93
C THR A 104 -3.74 13.39 9.03
N PRO A 105 -3.76 12.40 9.94
CA PRO A 105 -5.02 11.78 10.35
C PRO A 105 -6.05 12.88 10.67
N THR A 106 -7.31 12.65 10.31
CA THR A 106 -8.44 13.59 10.42
C THR A 106 -8.33 14.89 9.59
N THR A 107 -7.41 14.97 8.63
CA THR A 107 -7.35 16.08 7.65
C THR A 107 -7.68 15.58 6.24
N ASN A 108 -8.66 16.20 5.57
CA ASN A 108 -8.99 15.88 4.19
C ASN A 108 -7.92 16.45 3.24
N GLY A 109 -7.10 15.58 2.64
CA GLY A 109 -6.16 15.93 1.57
C GLY A 109 -6.72 15.71 0.17
N PRO A 110 -6.03 16.12 -0.91
CA PRO A 110 -6.38 15.70 -2.26
C PRO A 110 -6.06 14.21 -2.45
N VAL A 111 -6.88 13.52 -3.26
CA VAL A 111 -6.58 12.15 -3.70
C VAL A 111 -5.47 12.19 -4.75
N VAL A 112 -4.38 11.46 -4.52
CA VAL A 112 -3.24 11.40 -5.46
C VAL A 112 -3.20 10.09 -6.24
N TRP A 113 -3.71 9.01 -5.66
CA TRP A 113 -3.76 7.70 -6.29
C TRP A 113 -5.01 6.94 -5.86
N GLY A 114 -5.85 6.54 -6.81
CA GLY A 114 -7.04 5.74 -6.59
C GLY A 114 -7.02 4.48 -7.44
N PHE A 115 -7.27 3.35 -6.78
CA PHE A 115 -7.08 2.00 -7.33
C PHE A 115 -8.31 1.10 -7.13
N PHE A 116 -9.39 1.62 -6.54
CA PHE A 116 -10.70 0.96 -6.51
C PHE A 116 -11.81 2.01 -6.45
N GLY A 117 -12.92 1.77 -7.16
CA GLY A 117 -14.04 2.72 -7.19
C GLY A 117 -13.69 4.03 -7.89
N THR A 118 -14.22 5.16 -7.41
CA THR A 118 -13.90 6.50 -7.94
C THR A 118 -13.29 7.37 -6.82
N PRO A 119 -12.21 8.13 -7.08
CA PRO A 119 -11.47 8.23 -8.34
C PRO A 119 -10.63 6.97 -8.64
N PHE A 120 -10.46 6.66 -9.93
CA PHE A 120 -9.60 5.57 -10.42
C PHE A 120 -8.58 6.14 -11.40
N ASN A 121 -7.30 6.13 -11.03
CA ASN A 121 -6.20 6.58 -11.89
C ASN A 121 -5.03 5.59 -11.92
N ASP A 122 -5.25 4.34 -11.48
CA ASP A 122 -4.33 3.21 -11.61
C ASP A 122 -4.49 2.53 -12.99
N ASN A 123 -4.08 3.20 -14.06
CA ASN A 123 -4.52 2.85 -15.42
C ASN A 123 -3.41 2.37 -16.37
N ASN A 124 -2.14 2.32 -15.95
CA ASN A 124 -1.06 1.98 -16.88
C ASN A 124 0.20 1.37 -16.22
N PRO A 125 0.22 0.05 -15.95
CA PRO A 125 -0.92 -0.87 -15.98
C PRO A 125 -1.79 -0.75 -14.73
N ASN A 126 -2.98 -1.35 -14.75
CA ASN A 126 -3.74 -1.59 -13.54
C ASN A 126 -3.16 -2.83 -12.84
N ASP A 127 -2.45 -2.59 -11.75
CA ASP A 127 -1.77 -3.64 -10.97
C ASP A 127 -2.54 -4.00 -9.68
N VAL A 128 -3.80 -3.55 -9.55
CA VAL A 128 -4.59 -3.82 -8.36
C VAL A 128 -4.94 -5.31 -8.26
N VAL A 129 -4.64 -5.88 -7.10
CA VAL A 129 -5.07 -7.22 -6.71
C VAL A 129 -5.86 -7.11 -5.42
N MET A 130 -7.10 -7.56 -5.47
CA MET A 130 -7.99 -7.61 -4.31
C MET A 130 -8.30 -9.07 -4.00
N THR A 131 -8.01 -9.50 -2.77
CA THR A 131 -8.28 -10.86 -2.29
C THR A 131 -9.15 -10.81 -1.03
N PRO A 132 -10.46 -11.01 -1.16
CA PRO A 132 -11.37 -11.13 -0.02
C PRO A 132 -10.98 -12.30 0.89
N PHE A 133 -11.25 -12.19 2.19
CA PHE A 133 -11.08 -13.33 3.10
C PHE A 133 -12.04 -14.46 2.75
N SER A 134 -11.57 -15.71 2.88
CA SER A 134 -12.40 -16.91 2.72
C SER A 134 -13.43 -17.10 3.84
N THR A 135 -13.18 -16.47 4.99
CA THR A 135 -14.08 -16.44 6.15
C THR A 135 -14.01 -15.06 6.82
N GLY A 136 -15.16 -14.53 7.24
CA GLY A 136 -15.25 -13.19 7.83
C GLY A 136 -15.34 -12.08 6.77
N VAL A 137 -15.31 -10.84 7.26
CA VAL A 137 -15.54 -9.62 6.44
C VAL A 137 -14.24 -8.84 6.36
N GLY A 138 -13.79 -8.56 5.14
CA GLY A 138 -12.48 -7.95 4.88
C GLY A 138 -11.72 -8.65 3.77
N GLY A 139 -10.48 -8.23 3.58
CA GLY A 139 -9.60 -8.78 2.57
C GLY A 139 -8.23 -8.14 2.58
N THR A 140 -7.41 -8.55 1.62
CA THR A 140 -6.19 -7.85 1.26
C THR A 140 -6.37 -7.11 -0.06
N ILE A 141 -5.70 -5.97 -0.18
CA ILE A 141 -5.59 -5.22 -1.43
C ILE A 141 -4.16 -4.76 -1.61
N SER A 142 -3.63 -4.93 -2.81
CA SER A 142 -2.29 -4.51 -3.18
C SER A 142 -2.28 -3.89 -4.56
N GLY A 143 -1.28 -3.07 -4.84
CA GLY A 143 -1.08 -2.47 -6.15
C GLY A 143 0.25 -1.76 -6.22
N LYS A 144 0.51 -1.12 -7.36
CA LYS A 144 1.72 -0.36 -7.61
C LYS A 144 1.36 0.97 -8.24
N TRP A 145 1.76 2.05 -7.59
CA TRP A 145 1.75 3.38 -8.18
C TRP A 145 3.05 3.59 -8.93
N ASP A 146 2.97 4.03 -10.18
CA ASP A 146 4.11 4.46 -10.99
C ASP A 146 4.09 5.99 -11.12
N ALA A 147 5.23 6.63 -10.86
CA ALA A 147 5.44 8.02 -11.21
C ALA A 147 5.55 8.13 -12.74
N LEU A 148 4.71 8.97 -13.34
CA LEU A 148 4.71 9.27 -14.78
C LEU A 148 6.06 9.81 -15.27
#